data_AF-A0A443SWC1-F1
#
_entry.id   AF-A0A443SWC1-F1
#
_cell.length_a   1.000
_cell.length_b   1.000
_cell.length_c   1.000
_cell.angle_alpha   90.00
_cell.angle_beta   90.00
_cell.angle_gamma   90.00
#
_symmetry.space_group_name_H-M   'P 1'
#
loop_
_entity.id
_entity.type
_entity.pdbx_description
1 polymer ?
#
loop_
_entity_poly.entity_id
_entity_poly.type
_entity_poly.pdbx_seq_one_letter_code
_entity_poly.pdbx_strand_id
1 'polypeptide(L)'
;MEEYCESQVIRGVISPVSDKYSKPNLVASHHRVEMVRRALSSSNCNWIQVDDFESKQTEWMTTLKVLKHVESSLNINNATVKLLCGADLIETFSVPNLWKDDDIKEIVTHYGIVVIPRKGWNPDKYISEHHILKNHMKDVIVVKSWEGDNREA
;
A
#
# COMPACT_ATOMS: atom_id res chain seq x y z
N MET A 1 -20.69 18.45 3.19
CA MET A 1 -20.70 17.45 4.28
C MET A 1 -19.65 16.44 3.92
N GLU A 2 -18.51 16.42 4.61
CA GLU A 2 -17.50 15.37 4.43
C GLU A 2 -18.03 14.11 5.11
N GLU A 3 -18.48 13.16 4.31
CA GLU A 3 -18.93 11.85 4.79
C GLU A 3 -17.67 11.02 5.10
N TYR A 4 -17.21 11.10 6.36
CA TYR A 4 -16.14 10.22 6.82
C TYR A 4 -16.71 8.80 6.89
N CYS A 5 -16.20 7.90 6.07
CA CYS A 5 -16.44 6.48 6.27
C CYS A 5 -15.82 6.10 7.62
N GLU A 6 -16.64 5.86 8.64
CA GLU A 6 -16.22 5.33 9.94
C GLU A 6 -15.74 3.88 9.76
N SER A 7 -14.55 3.72 9.17
CA SER A 7 -13.90 2.43 9.01
C SER A 7 -13.06 2.14 10.25
N GLN A 8 -13.27 0.97 10.85
CA GLN A 8 -12.39 0.47 11.91
C GLN A 8 -11.21 -0.28 11.28
N VAL A 9 -9.99 0.20 11.52
CA VAL A 9 -8.78 -0.54 11.14
C VAL A 9 -8.56 -1.67 12.14
N ILE A 10 -8.68 -2.91 11.67
CA ILE A 10 -8.56 -4.11 12.51
C ILE A 10 -7.21 -4.83 12.33
N ARG A 11 -6.48 -4.56 11.25
CA ARG A 11 -5.21 -5.20 10.92
C ARG A 11 -4.39 -4.42 9.91
N GLY A 12 -3.07 -4.51 10.02
CA GLY A 12 -2.10 -4.09 9.01
C GLY A 12 -1.25 -5.27 8.56
N VAL A 13 -0.86 -5.27 7.29
CA VAL A 13 0.02 -6.30 6.71
C VAL A 13 1.17 -5.61 5.99
N ILE A 14 2.40 -5.97 6.36
CA ILE A 14 3.60 -5.58 5.62
C ILE A 14 4.01 -6.80 4.78
N SER A 15 3.99 -6.66 3.45
CA SER A 15 4.49 -7.67 2.49
C SER A 15 5.82 -7.21 1.90
N PRO A 16 6.97 -7.76 2.34
CA PRO A 16 8.25 -7.45 1.73
C PRO A 16 8.34 -8.03 0.31
N VAL A 17 8.72 -7.17 -0.64
CA VAL A 17 8.85 -7.57 -2.06
C VAL A 17 9.80 -8.76 -2.27
N SER A 18 9.57 -9.56 -3.31
CA SER A 18 10.50 -10.62 -3.73
C SER A 18 11.85 -10.08 -4.20
N ASP A 19 12.92 -10.87 -4.04
CA ASP A 19 14.24 -10.57 -4.63
C ASP A 19 14.20 -10.60 -6.16
N LYS A 20 13.15 -11.18 -6.76
CA LYS A 20 12.92 -11.15 -8.21
C LYS A 20 12.54 -9.77 -8.75
N TYR A 21 12.20 -8.81 -7.89
CA TYR A 21 11.99 -7.42 -8.29
C TYR A 21 13.25 -6.77 -8.91
N SER A 22 14.44 -7.32 -8.63
CA SER A 22 15.70 -6.94 -9.29
C SER A 22 16.06 -5.45 -9.17
N LYS A 23 15.54 -4.76 -8.15
CA LYS A 23 15.90 -3.37 -7.86
C LYS A 23 17.38 -3.30 -7.42
N PRO A 24 18.18 -2.36 -7.98
CA PRO A 24 19.56 -2.19 -7.58
C PRO A 24 19.70 -2.01 -6.07
N ASN A 25 20.68 -2.69 -5.48
CA ASN A 25 20.98 -2.64 -4.04
C ASN A 25 19.85 -3.15 -3.12
N LEU A 26 18.88 -3.90 -3.64
CA LEU A 26 17.86 -4.55 -2.81
C LEU A 26 18.51 -5.66 -1.98
N VAL A 27 18.52 -5.49 -0.66
CA VAL A 27 18.97 -6.51 0.28
C VAL A 27 18.08 -7.75 0.17
N ALA A 28 18.67 -8.94 0.32
CA ALA A 28 17.97 -10.22 0.26
C ALA A 28 16.70 -10.25 1.13
N SER A 29 15.65 -10.88 0.62
CA SER A 29 14.29 -10.78 1.17
C SER A 29 14.21 -11.30 2.59
N HIS A 30 14.93 -12.37 2.91
CA HIS A 30 14.96 -12.95 4.25
C HIS A 30 15.47 -11.96 5.31
N HIS A 31 16.45 -11.11 4.99
CA HIS A 31 16.89 -10.05 5.90
C HIS A 31 15.82 -8.97 6.08
N ARG A 32 15.16 -8.56 4.99
CA ARG A 32 14.08 -7.55 5.05
C ARG A 32 12.89 -8.03 5.86
N VAL A 33 12.47 -9.28 5.66
CA VAL A 33 11.41 -9.93 6.45
C VAL A 33 11.78 -9.95 7.93
N GLU A 34 13.01 -10.34 8.27
CA GLU A 34 13.46 -10.40 9.67
C GLU A 34 13.56 -9.01 10.33
N MET A 35 14.02 -7.99 9.58
CA MET A 35 14.01 -6.61 10.07
C MET A 35 12.58 -6.13 10.41
N VAL A 36 11.60 -6.43 9.55
CA VAL A 36 10.19 -6.09 9.82
C VAL A 36 9.67 -6.82 11.06
N ARG A 37 9.94 -8.13 11.19
CA ARG A 37 9.52 -8.90 12.39
C ARG A 37 10.04 -8.29 13.67
N ARG A 38 11.32 -7.88 13.70
CA ARG A 38 11.94 -7.24 14.86
C ARG A 38 11.37 -5.87 15.16
N ALA A 39 11.16 -5.04 14.14
CA ALA A 39 10.54 -3.73 14.31
C ALA A 39 9.16 -3.85 14.96
N LEU A 40 8.32 -4.76 14.46
CA LEU A 40 6.99 -5.01 15.02
C LEU A 40 7.06 -5.52 16.46
N SER A 41 7.96 -6.47 16.75
CA SER A 41 8.14 -7.03 18.10
C SER A 41 8.56 -5.97 19.14
N SER A 42 9.37 -5.00 18.74
CA SER A 42 9.89 -3.96 19.66
C SER A 42 8.87 -2.88 20.03
N SER A 43 7.89 -2.64 19.16
CA SER A 43 6.98 -1.50 19.21
C SER A 43 5.69 -1.72 20.03
N ASN A 44 5.52 -2.88 20.66
CA ASN A 44 4.23 -3.33 21.23
C ASN A 44 3.07 -3.25 20.20
N CYS A 45 3.38 -3.35 18.90
CA CYS A 45 2.42 -3.29 17.82
C CYS A 45 1.79 -4.68 17.62
N ASN A 46 0.55 -4.83 18.08
CA ASN A 46 -0.19 -6.09 18.01
C ASN A 46 -1.14 -6.20 16.81
N TRP A 47 -1.32 -5.12 16.04
CA TRP A 47 -2.29 -5.06 14.95
C TRP A 47 -1.64 -5.16 13.56
N ILE A 48 -0.32 -4.97 13.45
CA ILE A 48 0.42 -5.14 12.19
C ILE A 48 1.17 -6.47 12.22
N GLN A 49 1.08 -7.23 11.13
CA GLN A 49 1.83 -8.47 10.92
C GLN A 49 2.70 -8.39 9.65
N VAL A 50 3.74 -9.22 9.60
CA VAL A 50 4.47 -9.46 8.35
C VAL A 50 3.83 -10.63 7.60
N ASP A 51 3.68 -10.49 6.30
CA ASP A 51 3.35 -11.58 5.38
C ASP A 51 4.55 -11.80 4.46
N ASP A 52 5.15 -12.99 4.51
CA ASP A 52 6.33 -13.32 3.71
C ASP A 52 6.01 -14.11 2.44
N PHE A 53 4.72 -14.26 2.08
CA PHE A 53 4.27 -14.97 0.89
C PHE A 53 4.93 -14.43 -0.38
N GLU A 54 4.81 -13.14 -0.66
CA GLU A 54 5.40 -12.49 -1.86
C GLU A 54 6.91 -12.73 -1.93
N SER A 55 7.59 -12.61 -0.79
CA SER A 55 9.04 -12.72 -0.68
C SER A 55 9.59 -14.12 -1.00
N LYS A 56 8.75 -15.15 -0.85
CA LYS A 56 9.08 -16.56 -1.04
C LYS A 56 8.79 -17.06 -2.47
N GLN A 57 8.21 -16.23 -3.33
CA GLN A 57 7.83 -16.63 -4.67
C GLN A 57 9.05 -16.75 -5.59
N THR A 58 9.01 -17.76 -6.47
CA THR A 58 10.07 -18.02 -7.45
C THR A 58 10.07 -17.03 -8.61
N GLU A 59 8.96 -16.32 -8.81
CA GLU A 59 8.78 -15.29 -9.83
C GLU A 59 8.29 -13.98 -9.21
N TRP A 60 8.46 -12.87 -9.93
CA TRP A 60 7.91 -11.58 -9.50
C TRP A 60 6.38 -11.58 -9.57
N MET A 61 5.75 -10.92 -8.60
CA MET A 61 4.29 -10.78 -8.52
C MET A 61 3.89 -9.30 -8.59
N THR A 62 2.76 -9.03 -9.27
CA THR A 62 2.14 -7.70 -9.23
C THR A 62 1.50 -7.46 -7.88
N THR A 63 1.40 -6.20 -7.47
CA THR A 63 0.72 -5.80 -6.23
C THR A 63 -0.72 -6.30 -6.17
N LEU A 64 -1.44 -6.34 -7.29
CA LEU A 64 -2.79 -6.90 -7.35
C LEU A 64 -2.83 -8.37 -6.90
N LYS A 65 -1.87 -9.20 -7.34
CA LYS A 65 -1.83 -10.60 -6.91
C LYS A 65 -1.51 -10.75 -5.41
N VAL A 66 -0.71 -9.84 -4.85
CA VAL A 66 -0.42 -9.81 -3.42
C VAL A 66 -1.67 -9.40 -2.62
N LEU A 67 -2.44 -8.42 -3.08
CA LEU A 67 -3.71 -8.03 -2.45
C LEU A 67 -4.72 -9.19 -2.43
N LYS A 68 -4.86 -9.91 -3.55
CA LYS A 68 -5.68 -11.14 -3.63
C LYS A 68 -5.26 -12.20 -2.62
N HIS A 69 -3.94 -12.41 -2.49
CA HIS A 69 -3.41 -13.33 -1.48
C HIS A 69 -3.76 -12.87 -0.05
N VAL A 70 -3.51 -11.60 0.27
CA VAL A 70 -3.77 -11.06 1.62
C VAL A 70 -5.25 -11.17 1.96
N GLU A 71 -6.15 -10.79 1.06
CA GLU A 71 -7.59 -10.92 1.24
C GLU A 71 -8.01 -12.37 1.52
N SER A 72 -7.54 -13.31 0.68
CA SER A 72 -7.83 -14.74 0.85
C SER A 72 -7.22 -15.33 2.12
N SER A 73 -6.03 -14.88 2.51
CA SER A 73 -5.31 -15.41 3.70
C SER A 73 -5.92 -14.92 5.00
N LEU A 74 -6.40 -13.67 5.03
CA LEU A 74 -7.05 -13.09 6.20
C LEU A 74 -8.46 -13.63 6.38
N ASN A 75 -9.21 -13.80 5.27
CA ASN A 75 -10.57 -14.35 5.25
C ASN A 75 -11.48 -13.78 6.35
N ILE A 76 -11.46 -12.45 6.51
CA ILE A 76 -12.23 -11.75 7.53
C ILE A 76 -13.57 -11.33 6.93
N ASN A 77 -14.66 -11.86 7.48
CA ASN A 77 -16.01 -11.49 7.08
C ASN A 77 -16.26 -10.00 7.27
N ASN A 78 -16.89 -9.35 6.28
CA ASN A 78 -17.23 -7.92 6.30
C ASN A 78 -16.03 -6.98 6.47
N ALA A 79 -14.82 -7.39 6.06
CA ALA A 79 -13.65 -6.53 6.00
C ALA A 79 -13.21 -6.33 4.54
N THR A 80 -12.62 -5.17 4.26
CA THR A 80 -12.04 -4.84 2.96
C THR A 80 -10.54 -4.63 3.12
N VAL A 81 -9.74 -5.24 2.24
CA VAL A 81 -8.32 -4.95 2.14
C VAL A 81 -8.13 -3.66 1.35
N LYS A 82 -7.30 -2.74 1.84
CA LYS A 82 -6.90 -1.51 1.13
C LYS A 82 -5.40 -1.50 0.90
N LEU A 83 -4.95 -0.97 -0.24
CA LEU A 83 -3.54 -0.73 -0.49
C LEU A 83 -3.08 0.53 0.25
N LEU A 84 -2.18 0.41 1.22
CA LEU A 84 -1.54 1.55 1.88
C LEU A 84 -0.23 1.90 1.15
N CYS A 85 -0.08 3.15 0.72
CA CYS A 85 1.12 3.61 0.04
C CYS A 85 1.44 5.09 0.31
N GLY A 86 2.66 5.51 -0.06
CA GLY A 86 2.99 6.93 -0.12
C GLY A 86 2.55 7.56 -1.44
N ALA A 87 2.46 8.90 -1.46
CA ALA A 87 2.12 9.65 -2.67
C ALA A 87 3.08 9.42 -3.86
N ASP A 88 4.32 9.02 -3.57
CA ASP A 88 5.32 8.60 -4.55
C ASP A 88 4.90 7.36 -5.34
N LEU A 89 4.22 6.38 -4.70
CA LEU A 89 3.72 5.19 -5.40
C LEU A 89 2.60 5.55 -6.39
N ILE A 90 1.73 6.48 -6.01
CA ILE A 90 0.62 6.94 -6.87
C ILE A 90 1.13 7.59 -8.14
N GLU A 91 2.18 8.41 -8.05
CA GLU A 91 2.84 8.99 -9.22
C GLU A 91 3.33 7.90 -10.20
N THR A 92 3.77 6.75 -9.67
CA THR A 92 4.25 5.65 -10.53
C THR A 92 3.17 4.99 -11.38
N PHE A 93 1.88 5.16 -11.06
CA PHE A 93 0.79 4.61 -11.89
C PHE A 93 0.78 5.21 -13.30
N SER A 94 1.31 6.44 -13.47
CA SER A 94 1.44 7.10 -14.76
C SER A 94 2.74 6.76 -15.51
N VAL A 95 3.63 5.94 -14.94
CA VAL A 95 4.88 5.54 -15.62
C VAL A 95 4.56 4.49 -16.69
N PRO A 96 4.88 4.76 -17.98
CA PRO A 96 4.56 3.83 -19.05
C PRO A 96 5.16 2.43 -18.83
N ASN A 97 4.34 1.39 -19.04
CA ASN A 97 4.70 -0.03 -18.92
C ASN A 97 5.08 -0.51 -17.51
N LEU A 98 4.96 0.32 -16.47
CA LEU A 98 5.24 -0.10 -15.10
C LEU A 98 4.05 -0.83 -14.47
N TRP A 99 2.84 -0.35 -14.74
CA TRP A 99 1.60 -0.92 -14.26
C TRP A 99 0.70 -1.28 -15.44
N LYS A 100 -0.08 -2.34 -15.29
CA LYS A 100 -1.17 -2.65 -16.21
C LYS A 100 -2.39 -1.84 -15.81
N ASP A 101 -3.06 -1.23 -16.78
CA ASP A 101 -4.30 -0.49 -16.54
C ASP A 101 -5.38 -1.34 -15.88
N ASP A 102 -5.50 -2.61 -16.27
CA ASP A 102 -6.42 -3.57 -15.64
C ASP A 102 -6.07 -3.82 -14.16
N ASP A 103 -4.77 -3.93 -13.83
CA ASP A 103 -4.31 -4.08 -12.46
C ASP A 103 -4.64 -2.82 -11.64
N ILE A 104 -4.35 -1.62 -12.15
CA ILE A 104 -4.69 -0.35 -11.48
C ILE A 104 -6.19 -0.25 -11.24
N LYS A 105 -6.99 -0.55 -12.27
CA LYS A 105 -8.44 -0.47 -12.22
C LYS A 105 -9.00 -1.42 -11.16
N GLU A 106 -8.52 -2.67 -11.11
CA GLU A 106 -8.97 -3.62 -10.09
C GLU A 106 -8.50 -3.20 -8.68
N ILE A 107 -7.26 -2.75 -8.53
CA ILE A 107 -6.74 -2.22 -7.25
C ILE A 107 -7.65 -1.10 -6.72
N VAL A 108 -7.95 -0.09 -7.54
CA VAL A 108 -8.72 1.06 -7.07
C VAL A 108 -10.20 0.72 -6.85
N THR A 109 -10.82 -0.11 -7.69
CA THR A 109 -12.26 -0.38 -7.62
C THR A 109 -12.65 -1.47 -6.62
N HIS A 110 -11.82 -2.50 -6.45
CA HIS A 110 -12.13 -3.63 -5.59
C HIS A 110 -11.56 -3.46 -4.18
N TYR A 111 -10.32 -2.99 -4.08
CA TYR A 111 -9.62 -2.82 -2.80
C TYR A 111 -9.72 -1.38 -2.29
N GLY A 112 -9.45 -0.42 -3.17
CA GLY A 112 -9.23 0.98 -2.82
C GLY A 112 -7.84 1.22 -2.25
N ILE A 113 -7.49 2.50 -2.14
CA ILE A 113 -6.12 2.94 -1.84
C ILE A 113 -6.14 3.96 -0.72
N VAL A 114 -5.22 3.84 0.24
CA VAL A 114 -4.97 4.82 1.29
C VAL A 114 -3.58 5.42 1.04
N VAL A 115 -3.54 6.74 0.85
CA VAL A 115 -2.32 7.46 0.45
C VAL A 115 -1.83 8.32 1.60
N ILE A 116 -0.60 8.09 2.03
CA ILE A 116 0.11 8.95 2.99
C ILE A 116 0.83 10.06 2.22
N PRO A 117 0.51 11.34 2.46
CA PRO A 117 1.17 12.45 1.79
C PRO A 117 2.66 12.52 2.17
N ARG A 118 3.49 12.96 1.23
CA ARG A 118 4.93 13.16 1.43
C ARG A 118 5.35 14.52 0.88
N LYS A 119 6.27 15.19 1.56
CA LYS A 119 6.81 16.49 1.12
C LYS A 119 7.44 16.35 -0.28
N GLY A 120 6.98 17.17 -1.23
CA GLY A 120 7.45 17.15 -2.61
C GLY A 120 6.56 16.36 -3.58
N TRP A 121 5.56 15.65 -3.08
CA TRP A 121 4.57 14.92 -3.89
C TRP A 121 3.17 15.51 -3.71
N ASN A 122 2.39 15.52 -4.79
CA ASN A 122 1.01 16.04 -4.79
C ASN A 122 0.03 14.93 -5.17
N PRO A 123 -0.47 14.14 -4.19
CA PRO A 123 -1.37 13.02 -4.47
C PRO A 123 -2.67 13.46 -5.15
N ASP A 124 -3.25 14.61 -4.76
CA ASP A 124 -4.49 15.11 -5.35
C ASP A 124 -4.34 15.41 -6.86
N LYS A 125 -3.19 16.00 -7.25
CA LYS A 125 -2.85 16.20 -8.65
C LYS A 125 -2.72 14.88 -9.39
N TYR A 126 -1.95 13.92 -8.85
CA TYR A 126 -1.75 12.62 -9.50
C TYR A 126 -3.07 11.87 -9.69
N ILE A 127 -3.96 11.90 -8.69
CA ILE A 127 -5.27 11.24 -8.75
C ILE A 127 -6.18 11.92 -9.79
N SER A 128 -6.23 13.24 -9.82
CA SER A 128 -7.12 14.00 -10.72
C SER A 128 -6.69 13.99 -12.18
N GLU A 129 -5.39 13.91 -12.46
CA GLU A 129 -4.87 13.88 -13.83
C GLU A 129 -4.79 12.46 -14.41
N HIS A 130 -4.74 11.42 -13.57
CA HIS A 130 -4.64 10.03 -14.04
C HIS A 130 -5.94 9.54 -14.70
N HIS A 131 -5.84 8.93 -15.88
CA HIS A 131 -6.98 8.54 -16.72
C HIS A 131 -7.96 7.55 -16.07
N ILE A 132 -7.45 6.64 -15.23
CA ILE A 132 -8.24 5.72 -14.39
C ILE A 132 -8.68 6.34 -13.06
N LEU A 133 -7.72 6.76 -12.21
CA LEU A 133 -8.00 7.17 -10.82
C LEU A 133 -9.00 8.32 -10.70
N LYS A 134 -9.02 9.26 -11.67
CA LYS A 134 -9.95 10.39 -11.66
C LYS A 134 -11.43 10.00 -11.63
N ASN A 135 -11.76 8.80 -12.12
CA ASN A 135 -13.14 8.28 -12.13
C ASN A 135 -13.46 7.46 -10.86
N HIS A 136 -12.48 7.24 -9.98
CA HIS A 136 -12.57 6.41 -8.78
C HIS A 136 -12.03 7.14 -7.53
N MET A 137 -12.12 8.48 -7.50
CA MET A 137 -11.58 9.30 -6.40
C MET A 137 -12.16 8.92 -5.03
N LYS A 138 -13.43 8.52 -4.98
CA LYS A 138 -14.09 8.06 -3.75
C LYS A 138 -13.47 6.80 -3.14
N ASP A 139 -12.76 6.02 -3.95
CA ASP A 139 -12.10 4.77 -3.54
C ASP A 139 -10.62 5.00 -3.18
N VAL A 140 -10.14 6.25 -3.28
CA VAL A 140 -8.80 6.70 -2.88
C VAL A 140 -8.90 7.67 -1.71
N ILE A 141 -8.37 7.27 -0.56
CA ILE A 141 -8.37 8.06 0.67
C ILE A 141 -6.98 8.69 0.82
N VAL A 142 -6.88 10.01 0.63
CA VAL A 142 -5.67 10.76 0.98
C VAL A 142 -5.74 11.12 2.46
N VAL A 143 -4.78 10.62 3.25
CA VAL A 143 -4.73 10.89 4.68
C VAL A 143 -4.33 12.35 4.90
N LYS A 144 -5.19 13.13 5.55
CA LYS A 144 -4.83 14.48 5.99
C LYS A 144 -3.69 14.37 6.98
N SER A 145 -2.56 15.04 6.71
CA SER A 145 -1.43 15.08 7.62
C SER A 145 -1.88 15.63 8.97
N TRP A 146 -1.47 14.98 10.06
CA TRP A 146 -1.64 15.50 11.41
C TRP A 146 -0.76 16.75 11.57
N GLU A 147 -1.36 17.94 11.78
CA GLU A 147 -0.65 19.22 11.99
C GLU A 147 0.06 19.34 13.36
N GLY A 148 0.44 18.22 13.98
CA GLY A 148 0.88 18.18 15.37
C GLY A 148 2.36 17.89 15.60
N ASP A 149 3.22 18.07 14.60
CA ASP A 149 4.67 18.02 14.83
C ASP A 149 5.40 19.21 14.19
N ASN A 150 5.00 20.42 14.64
CA ASN A 150 5.94 21.53 14.80
C ASN A 150 6.79 21.29 16.06
N ARG A 151 7.57 20.22 16.09
CA ARG A 151 8.74 20.16 16.97
C ARG A 151 9.96 20.27 16.08
N GLU A 152 10.38 21.51 15.91
CA GLU A 152 11.81 21.80 15.86
C GLU A 152 12.43 21.18 17.13
N ALA A 153 13.33 20.22 16.93
CA ALA A 153 14.38 19.84 17.87
C ALA A 153 15.54 19.24 17.08
#